data_AF-A0A6V7LS42-F1
#
_entry.id   AF-A0A6V7LS42-F1
#
_cell.length_a   1.000
_cell.length_b   1.000
_cell.length_c   1.000
_cell.angle_alpha   90.00
_cell.angle_beta   90.00
_cell.angle_gamma   90.00
#
_symmetry.space_group_name_H-M   'P 1'
#
loop_
_entity.id
_entity.type
_entity.pdbx_description
1 polymer ?
#
loop_
_entity_poly.entity_id
_entity_poly.type
_entity_poly.pdbx_seq_one_letter_code
_entity_poly.pdbx_strand_id
1 'polypeptide(L)' 'CASGQFQCRNGDCISDSQKCNNVYDCDDGSDEEGC' A
#
# COMPACT_ATOMS: atom_id res chain seq x y z
N CYS A 1 1.75 -10.15 -3.81
CA CYS A 1 1.70 -9.09 -4.83
C CYS A 1 2.70 -9.36 -5.93
N ALA A 2 2.49 -8.83 -7.14
CA ALA A 2 3.43 -8.95 -8.25
C ALA A 2 4.63 -8.01 -8.09
N SER A 3 5.65 -8.18 -8.93
CA SER A 3 6.77 -7.22 -9.00
C SER A 3 6.24 -5.83 -9.34
N GLY A 4 6.56 -4.83 -8.52
CA GLY A 4 6.05 -3.46 -8.66
C GLY A 4 4.74 -3.17 -7.92
N GLN A 5 4.32 -4.07 -7.04
CA GLN A 5 3.19 -3.86 -6.13
C GLN A 5 3.66 -3.90 -4.67
N PHE A 6 3.07 -3.05 -3.84
CA PHE A 6 3.23 -3.07 -2.40
C PHE A 6 2.18 -3.99 -1.76
N GLN A 7 2.61 -4.79 -0.78
CA GLN A 7 1.71 -5.64 -0.01
C GLN A 7 1.31 -4.94 1.28
N CYS A 8 0.03 -4.61 1.39
CA CYS A 8 -0.61 -4.11 2.60
C CYS A 8 -0.48 -5.12 3.74
N ARG A 9 -0.57 -4.66 5.00
CA ARG A 9 -0.47 -5.53 6.18
C ARG A 9 -1.66 -6.50 6.26
N ASN A 10 -2.84 -6.12 5.80
CA ASN A 10 -4.00 -7.00 5.66
C ASN A 10 -3.86 -8.08 4.57
N GLY A 11 -2.83 -7.99 3.72
CA GLY A 11 -2.54 -8.92 2.63
C GLY A 11 -2.94 -8.43 1.24
N ASP A 12 -3.61 -7.28 1.13
CA ASP A 12 -3.97 -6.66 -0.15
C ASP A 12 -2.73 -6.18 -0.92
N CYS A 13 -2.92 -5.97 -2.22
CA CYS A 13 -1.86 -5.58 -3.13
C CYS A 13 -2.25 -4.32 -3.89
N ILE A 14 -1.49 -3.26 -3.66
CA ILE A 14 -1.63 -1.98 -4.36
C ILE A 14 -0.39 -1.75 -5.25
N SER A 15 -0.45 -0.78 -6.15
CA SER A 15 0.72 -0.36 -6.93
C SER A 15 1.81 0.19 -6.00
N ASP A 16 3.08 -0.07 -6.28
CA ASP A 16 4.18 0.50 -5.47
C ASP A 16 4.16 2.04 -5.46
N SER A 17 3.66 2.65 -6.55
CA SER A 17 3.43 4.10 -6.65
C SER A 17 2.32 4.64 -5.74
N GLN A 18 1.51 3.76 -5.16
CA GLN A 18 0.44 4.13 -4.24
C GLN A 18 0.91 4.20 -2.78
N LYS A 19 2.11 3.68 -2.47
CA LYS A 19 2.67 3.80 -1.14
C LYS A 19 3.07 5.25 -0.84
N CYS A 20 2.68 5.78 0.32
CA CYS A 20 2.96 7.13 0.78
C CYS A 20 2.50 8.24 -0.17
N ASN A 21 1.34 8.08 -0.79
CA ASN A 21 0.80 9.04 -1.75
C ASN A 21 -0.23 10.01 -1.10
N ASN A 22 -0.41 9.98 0.22
CA ASN A 22 -1.45 10.67 0.99
C ASN A 22 -2.89 10.21 0.69
N VAL A 23 -3.05 9.01 0.14
CA VAL A 23 -4.33 8.34 -0.11
C VAL A 23 -4.23 6.97 0.55
N TYR A 24 -5.23 6.61 1.35
CA TYR A 24 -5.31 5.26 1.89
C TYR A 24 -5.81 4.32 0.79
N ASP A 25 -4.88 3.67 0.10
CA ASP A 25 -5.17 2.66 -0.92
C ASP A 25 -5.27 1.26 -0.30
N CYS A 26 -4.56 0.99 0.80
CA CYS A 26 -4.85 -0.19 1.60
C CYS A 26 -6.08 0.04 2.50
N ASP A 27 -6.96 -0.94 2.61
CA ASP A 27 -8.14 -0.90 3.51
C ASP A 27 -7.74 -0.73 4.99
N ASP A 28 -6.55 -1.19 5.37
CA ASP A 28 -5.96 -1.01 6.70
C ASP A 28 -5.09 0.25 6.83
N GLY A 29 -4.94 1.01 5.74
CA GLY A 29 -4.12 2.22 5.64
C GLY A 29 -2.63 2.00 5.82
N SER A 30 -2.16 0.75 5.73
CA SER A 30 -0.77 0.36 6.00
C SER A 30 0.24 0.90 4.97
N ASP A 31 -0.24 1.32 3.81
CA ASP A 31 0.51 2.02 2.78
C ASP A 31 0.91 3.44 3.14
N GLU A 32 0.17 4.08 4.06
CA GLU A 32 0.39 5.44 4.54
C GLU A 32 0.95 5.48 5.98
N GLU A 33 1.11 4.31 6.64
CA GLU A 33 1.72 4.22 7.97
C GLU A 33 3.25 4.40 7.91
N GLY A 34 3.75 5.49 8.49
CA GLY A 34 5.18 5.67 8.75
C GLY A 34 6.01 6.15 7.56
N CYS A 35 5.39 6.94 6.67
CA CYS A 35 6.11 7.95 5.92
C CYS A 35 6.45 9.18 6.80
#